data_AF-A0A271J053-F1
#
_entry.id   AF-A0A271J053-F1
#
_cell.length_a   1.000
_cell.length_b   1.000
_cell.length_c   1.000
_cell.angle_alpha   90.00
_cell.angle_beta   90.00
_cell.angle_gamma   90.00
#
_symmetry.space_group_name_H-M   'P 1'
#
loop_
_entity.id
_entity.type
_entity.pdbx_description
1 polymer ?
#
loop_
_entity_poly.entity_id
_entity_poly.type
_entity_poly.pdbx_seq_one_letter_code
_entity_poly.pdbx_strand_id
1 'polypeptide(L)'
;MASNSNRTPTLTKKDVAREVAAASGEPLYKCEPWVQATIDALRDLMAGADPELRIELRDFGVFEVKKTKAKPKARNPKTNETVFIPARRKTHFKPGKKLRETLQEPLQELGYAIPEGSADHPANRKQAA
;
A
#
# COMPACT_ATOMS: atom_id res chain seq x y z
N MET A 1 29.53 -10.83 13.94
CA MET A 1 28.65 -11.66 13.09
C MET A 1 27.61 -10.74 12.47
N ALA A 2 27.86 -10.27 11.24
CA ALA A 2 26.99 -9.33 10.55
C ALA A 2 25.76 -10.07 10.03
N SER A 3 24.59 -9.73 10.55
CA SER A 3 23.30 -10.22 10.07
C SER A 3 23.02 -9.59 8.69
N ASN A 4 23.23 -10.37 7.64
CA ASN A 4 22.64 -10.15 6.31
C ASN A 4 21.10 -10.19 6.45
N SER A 5 20.45 -9.03 6.58
CA SER A 5 18.99 -8.92 6.48
C SER A 5 18.62 -7.93 5.39
N ASN A 6 18.69 -8.39 4.14
CA ASN A 6 18.22 -7.68 2.95
C ASN A 6 16.68 -7.68 2.84
N ARG A 7 15.97 -7.59 3.97
CA ARG A 7 14.50 -7.64 4.03
C ARG A 7 13.95 -6.23 4.18
N THR A 8 12.98 -5.89 3.33
CA THR A 8 12.17 -4.69 3.49
C THR A 8 11.60 -4.65 4.92
N PRO A 9 11.77 -3.55 5.67
CA PRO A 9 11.23 -3.45 7.02
C PRO A 9 9.70 -3.54 6.99
N THR A 10 9.15 -4.36 7.87
CA THR A 10 7.69 -4.49 8.05
C THR A 10 7.26 -3.62 9.23
N LEU A 11 6.43 -2.62 8.95
CA LEU A 11 5.75 -1.85 9.99
C LEU A 11 4.40 -2.51 10.33
N THR A 12 4.02 -2.43 11.60
CA THR A 12 2.81 -3.03 12.15
C THR A 12 1.85 -1.95 12.64
N LYS A 13 0.63 -2.36 12.98
CA LYS A 13 -0.35 -1.49 13.66
C LYS A 13 0.23 -0.85 14.93
N LYS A 14 1.12 -1.54 15.64
CA LYS A 14 1.75 -1.02 16.86
C LYS A 14 2.68 0.16 16.56
N ASP A 15 3.36 0.13 15.41
CA ASP A 15 4.21 1.23 14.96
C ASP A 15 3.37 2.47 14.64
N VAL A 16 2.22 2.29 13.97
CA VAL A 16 1.25 3.38 13.75
C VAL A 16 0.76 3.96 15.09
N ALA A 17 0.45 3.12 16.08
CA ALA A 17 0.03 3.59 17.41
C ALA A 17 1.12 4.37 18.15
N ARG A 18 2.40 4.03 17.96
CA ARG A 18 3.52 4.81 18.48
C ARG A 18 3.61 6.19 17.84
N GLU A 19 3.43 6.29 16.53
CA GLU A 19 3.39 7.59 15.82
C GLU A 19 2.23 8.46 16.32
N VAL A 20 1.04 7.87 16.52
CA VAL A 20 -0.12 8.58 17.08
C VAL A 20 0.14 9.06 18.51
N ALA A 21 0.76 8.22 19.35
CA ALA A 21 1.15 8.59 20.71
C ALA A 21 2.12 9.77 20.72
N ALA A 22 3.16 9.72 19.87
CA ALA A 22 4.13 10.81 19.74
C ALA A 22 3.48 12.12 19.26
N ALA A 23 2.57 12.05 18.29
CA ALA A 23 1.90 13.24 17.74
C ALA A 23 0.85 13.85 18.69
N SER A 24 0.17 13.02 19.50
CA SER A 24 -0.89 13.47 20.41
C SER A 24 -0.39 13.83 21.82
N GLY A 25 0.81 13.40 22.20
CA GLY A 25 1.32 13.52 23.57
C GLY A 25 0.67 12.56 24.57
N GLU A 26 -0.07 11.56 24.07
CA GLU A 26 -0.80 10.59 24.89
C GLU A 26 0.00 9.28 25.03
N PRO A 27 -0.16 8.54 26.13
CA PRO A 27 0.55 7.28 26.32
C PRO A 27 0.08 6.20 25.33
N LEU A 28 1.01 5.32 24.93
CA LEU A 28 0.77 4.29 23.90
C LEU A 28 -0.46 3.42 24.17
N TYR A 29 -0.68 2.99 25.42
CA TYR A 29 -1.81 2.13 25.78
C TYR A 29 -3.18 2.79 25.51
N LYS A 30 -3.24 4.13 25.50
CA LYS A 30 -4.45 4.90 25.19
C LYS A 30 -4.64 5.07 23.67
N CYS A 31 -3.54 5.15 22.91
CA CYS A 31 -3.56 5.31 21.46
C CYS A 31 -3.80 3.99 20.70
N GLU A 32 -3.33 2.86 21.23
CA GLU A 32 -3.52 1.54 20.61
C GLU A 32 -5.02 1.23 20.31
N PRO A 33 -5.96 1.45 21.25
CA PRO A 33 -7.39 1.33 20.98
C PRO A 33 -7.92 2.30 19.92
N TRP A 34 -7.42 3.54 19.85
CA TRP A 34 -7.86 4.53 18.86
C TRP A 34 -7.49 4.09 17.44
N VAL A 35 -6.25 3.64 17.26
CA VAL A 35 -5.79 3.10 15.96
C VAL A 35 -6.58 1.84 15.59
N GLN A 36 -6.82 0.94 16.56
CA GLN A 36 -7.64 -0.24 16.32
C GLN A 36 -9.06 0.14 15.85
N ALA A 37 -9.74 1.01 16.57
CA ALA A 37 -11.10 1.45 16.24
C ALA A 37 -11.17 2.14 14.87
N THR A 38 -10.16 2.92 14.51
CA THR A 38 -10.08 3.58 13.21
C THR A 38 -9.97 2.57 12.06
N ILE A 39 -9.10 1.55 12.22
CA ILE A 39 -8.92 0.49 11.22
C ILE A 39 -10.18 -0.36 11.11
N ASP A 40 -10.81 -0.71 12.23
CA ASP A 40 -12.06 -1.46 12.25
C ASP A 40 -13.18 -0.70 11.54
N ALA A 41 -13.33 0.60 11.82
CA ALA A 41 -14.32 1.44 11.14
C ALA A 41 -14.10 1.48 9.62
N LEU A 42 -12.85 1.65 9.16
CA LEU A 42 -12.54 1.62 7.73
C LEU A 42 -12.86 0.27 7.09
N ARG A 43 -12.54 -0.84 7.78
CA ARG A 43 -12.87 -2.20 7.32
C ARG A 43 -14.38 -2.37 7.18
N ASP A 44 -15.14 -1.98 8.20
CA ASP A 44 -16.57 -2.23 8.27
C ASP A 44 -17.33 -1.37 7.25
N LEU A 45 -16.92 -0.10 7.05
CA LEU A 45 -17.41 0.75 5.97
C LEU A 45 -17.18 0.10 4.59
N MET A 46 -15.97 -0.38 4.30
CA MET A 46 -15.68 -1.04 3.03
C MET A 46 -16.43 -2.37 2.85
N ALA A 47 -16.58 -3.16 3.92
CA ALA A 47 -17.31 -4.43 3.87
C ALA A 47 -18.80 -4.22 3.58
N GLY A 48 -19.39 -3.17 4.18
CA GLY A 48 -20.77 -2.74 4.02
C GLY A 48 -21.08 -2.02 2.70
N ALA A 49 -20.10 -1.82 1.82
CA ALA A 49 -20.32 -1.16 0.53
C ALA A 49 -21.33 -1.92 -0.35
N ASP A 50 -22.42 -1.27 -0.77
CA ASP A 50 -23.42 -1.88 -1.64
C ASP A 50 -23.75 -1.00 -2.87
N PRO A 51 -23.34 -1.40 -4.09
CA PRO A 51 -22.27 -2.36 -4.40
C PRO A 51 -20.87 -1.73 -4.32
N GLU A 52 -20.79 -0.39 -4.26
CA GLU A 52 -19.57 0.39 -4.35
C GLU A 52 -19.57 1.48 -3.27
N LEU A 53 -18.39 1.91 -2.86
CA LEU A 53 -18.22 2.95 -1.85
C LEU A 53 -16.92 3.71 -2.12
N ARG A 54 -16.90 4.99 -1.77
CA ARG A 54 -15.68 5.82 -1.78
C ARG A 54 -15.52 6.50 -0.43
N ILE A 55 -14.40 6.23 0.25
CA ILE A 55 -14.00 6.87 1.50
C ILE A 55 -12.82 7.79 1.19
N GLU A 56 -12.98 9.09 1.42
CA GLU A 56 -11.92 10.08 1.21
C GLU A 56 -11.37 10.54 2.56
N LEU A 57 -10.06 10.40 2.73
CA LEU A 57 -9.30 10.96 3.83
C LEU A 57 -8.37 12.02 3.25
N ARG A 58 -8.75 13.29 3.37
CA ARG A 58 -8.00 14.43 2.79
C ARG A 58 -6.54 14.37 3.23
N ASP A 59 -5.64 14.76 2.31
CA ASP A 59 -4.18 14.75 2.48
C ASP A 59 -3.53 13.36 2.63
N PHE A 60 -4.32 12.30 2.79
CA PHE A 60 -3.86 10.92 2.81
C PHE A 60 -4.18 10.17 1.52
N GLY A 61 -5.46 10.10 1.15
CA GLY A 61 -5.89 9.39 -0.07
C GLY A 61 -7.35 8.95 -0.05
N VAL A 62 -7.67 8.07 -0.99
CA VAL A 62 -9.03 7.58 -1.23
C VAL A 62 -9.05 6.06 -1.23
N PHE A 63 -9.95 5.48 -0.43
CA PHE A 63 -10.31 4.06 -0.52
C PHE A 63 -11.57 3.90 -1.35
N GLU A 64 -11.53 3.03 -2.35
CA GLU A 64 -12.67 2.71 -3.22
C GLU A 64 -12.99 1.23 -3.15
N VAL A 65 -14.27 0.89 -2.99
CA VAL A 65 -14.81 -0.44 -3.25
C VAL A 65 -15.49 -0.41 -4.62
N LYS A 66 -15.03 -1.26 -5.55
CA LYS A 66 -15.49 -1.30 -6.94
C LYS A 66 -15.88 -2.68 -7.41
N LYS A 67 -16.85 -2.76 -8.31
CA LYS A 67 -17.18 -3.99 -9.04
C LYS A 67 -16.04 -4.37 -9.98
N THR A 68 -15.77 -5.66 -10.08
CA THR A 68 -14.81 -6.21 -11.04
C THR A 68 -15.45 -7.32 -11.85
N LYS A 69 -15.16 -7.32 -13.15
CA LYS A 69 -15.68 -8.32 -14.09
C LYS A 69 -15.16 -9.71 -13.75
N ALA A 70 -15.97 -10.72 -14.07
CA ALA A 70 -15.55 -12.11 -14.01
C ALA A 70 -14.30 -12.33 -14.88
N LYS A 71 -13.37 -13.18 -14.43
CA LYS A 71 -12.18 -13.55 -15.18
C LYS A 71 -12.27 -15.02 -15.58
N PRO A 72 -12.38 -15.33 -16.88
CA PRO A 72 -12.61 -16.70 -17.34
C PRO A 72 -11.37 -17.61 -17.32
N LYS A 73 -10.17 -17.06 -17.12
CA LYS A 73 -8.90 -17.81 -17.24
C LYS A 73 -7.92 -17.53 -16.09
N ALA A 74 -8.36 -17.60 -14.84
CA ALA A 74 -7.39 -17.65 -13.76
C ALA A 74 -6.77 -19.05 -13.73
N ARG A 75 -5.47 -19.16 -13.44
CA ARG A 75 -4.83 -20.45 -13.23
C ARG A 75 -4.49 -20.61 -11.76
N ASN A 76 -4.70 -21.80 -11.21
CA ASN A 76 -4.17 -22.13 -9.90
C ASN A 76 -2.63 -22.19 -10.00
N PRO A 77 -1.86 -21.35 -9.28
CA PRO A 77 -0.40 -21.34 -9.39
C PRO A 77 0.27 -22.66 -9.00
N LYS A 78 -0.41 -23.48 -8.18
CA LYS A 78 0.12 -24.77 -7.72
C LYS A 78 -0.16 -25.91 -8.70
N THR A 79 -1.34 -25.92 -9.34
CA THR A 79 -1.81 -27.06 -10.17
C THR A 79 -1.91 -26.74 -11.66
N ASN A 80 -1.75 -25.48 -12.08
CA ASN A 80 -1.94 -24.97 -13.45
C ASN A 80 -3.34 -25.12 -14.05
N GLU A 81 -4.31 -25.63 -13.29
CA GLU A 81 -5.70 -25.78 -13.72
C GLU A 81 -6.39 -24.44 -13.89
N THR A 82 -7.33 -24.39 -14.85
CA THR A 82 -8.13 -23.19 -15.09
C THR A 82 -9.24 -23.09 -14.07
N VAL A 83 -9.27 -21.98 -13.33
CA VAL A 83 -10.28 -21.64 -12.34
C VAL A 83 -11.10 -20.46 -12.83
N PHE A 84 -12.42 -20.61 -12.78
CA PHE A 84 -13.33 -19.51 -13.05
C PHE A 84 -13.41 -18.58 -11.84
N ILE A 85 -13.23 -17.28 -12.06
CA ILE A 85 -13.38 -16.26 -11.02
C ILE A 85 -14.62 -15.43 -11.31
N PRO A 86 -15.66 -15.49 -10.45
CA PRO A 86 -16.87 -14.71 -10.65
C PRO A 86 -16.62 -13.20 -10.47
N ALA A 87 -17.57 -12.40 -10.98
CA ALA A 87 -17.59 -10.97 -10.73
C ALA A 87 -17.74 -10.72 -9.23
N ARG A 88 -16.96 -9.77 -8.70
CA ARG A 88 -16.93 -9.45 -7.26
C ARG A 88 -16.50 -8.02 -7.00
N ARG A 89 -16.67 -7.57 -5.76
CA ARG A 89 -16.11 -6.31 -5.25
C ARG A 89 -14.60 -6.44 -5.01
N LYS A 90 -13.86 -5.36 -5.20
CA LYS A 90 -12.45 -5.20 -4.80
C LYS A 90 -12.21 -3.83 -4.20
N THR A 91 -11.27 -3.76 -3.28
CA THR A 91 -10.79 -2.50 -2.72
C THR A 91 -9.63 -1.94 -3.54
N HIS A 92 -9.51 -0.62 -3.57
CA HIS A 92 -8.39 0.09 -4.17
C HIS A 92 -8.05 1.29 -3.29
N PHE A 93 -6.76 1.52 -3.03
CA PHE A 93 -6.28 2.75 -2.40
C PHE A 93 -5.63 3.64 -3.44
N LYS A 94 -6.02 4.91 -3.48
CA LYS A 94 -5.39 5.94 -4.30
C LYS A 94 -4.66 6.91 -3.38
N PRO A 95 -3.33 7.01 -3.42
CA PRO A 95 -2.59 7.96 -2.61
C PRO A 95 -3.01 9.40 -2.97
N GLY A 96 -3.15 10.25 -1.95
CA GLY A 96 -3.40 11.67 -2.13
C GLY A 96 -2.21 12.38 -2.78
N LYS A 97 -2.42 13.62 -3.24
CA LYS A 97 -1.40 14.41 -3.95
C LYS A 97 -0.08 14.49 -3.19
N LYS A 98 -0.13 14.86 -1.91
CA LYS A 98 1.06 15.03 -1.04
C LYS A 98 1.89 13.75 -0.97
N LEU A 99 1.24 12.61 -0.68
CA LEU A 99 1.92 11.31 -0.62
C LEU A 99 2.48 10.91 -1.99
N ARG A 100 1.73 11.14 -3.07
CA ARG A 100 2.17 10.80 -4.42
C ARG A 100 3.42 11.58 -4.83
N GLU A 101 3.45 12.88 -4.56
CA GLU A 101 4.58 13.75 -4.91
C GLU A 101 5.84 13.34 -4.16
N THR A 102 5.75 13.10 -2.85
CA THR A 102 6.90 12.62 -2.06
C THR A 102 7.43 11.27 -2.57
N LEU A 103 6.55 10.36 -2.98
CA LEU A 103 6.98 9.03 -3.48
C LEU A 103 7.47 9.05 -4.93
N GLN A 104 7.29 10.15 -5.66
CA GLN A 104 7.72 10.30 -7.06
C GLN A 104 9.07 11.01 -7.19
N GLU A 105 9.67 11.43 -6.07
CA GLU A 105 11.02 11.97 -6.06
C GLU A 105 12.03 10.92 -6.58
N PRO A 106 12.86 11.27 -7.59
CA PRO A 106 13.81 10.34 -8.17
C PRO A 106 14.74 9.74 -7.10
N LEU A 107 14.98 8.43 -7.19
CA LEU A 107 15.83 7.71 -6.24
C LEU A 107 17.24 8.30 -6.13
N GLN A 108 17.76 8.84 -7.24
CA GLN A 108 19.04 9.52 -7.31
C GLN A 108 19.09 10.79 -6.44
N GLU A 109 18.01 11.57 -6.47
CA GLU A 109 17.90 12.81 -5.70
C GLU A 109 17.82 12.50 -4.19
N LEU A 110 17.21 11.36 -3.85
CA LEU A 110 17.16 10.81 -2.50
C LEU A 110 18.45 10.08 -2.06
N GLY A 111 19.47 10.00 -2.92
CA GLY A 111 20.73 9.32 -2.63
C GLY A 111 20.65 7.79 -2.60
N TYR A 112 19.56 7.20 -3.10
CA TYR A 112 19.40 5.75 -3.23
C TYR A 112 20.08 5.22 -4.49
N ALA A 113 20.54 3.97 -4.41
CA ALA A 113 21.01 3.25 -5.58
C ALA A 113 19.86 3.06 -6.58
N ILE A 114 20.14 3.33 -7.85
CA ILE A 114 19.20 3.11 -8.93
C ILE A 114 19.10 1.60 -9.17
N PRO A 115 17.91 1.00 -9.27
CA PRO A 115 17.78 -0.43 -9.54
C PRO A 115 18.39 -0.80 -10.90
N GLU A 116 19.07 -1.95 -10.96
CA GLU A 116 19.54 -2.51 -12.22
C GLU A 116 18.39 -2.73 -13.20
N GLY A 117 18.63 -2.46 -14.49
CA GLY A 117 17.59 -2.50 -15.53
C GLY A 117 16.74 -1.24 -15.65
N SER A 118 16.84 -0.29 -14.71
CA SER A 118 16.19 1.02 -14.87
C SER A 118 16.83 1.79 -16.04
N ALA A 119 16.02 2.49 -16.83
CA ALA A 119 16.49 3.21 -18.01
C ALA A 119 17.50 4.33 -17.67
N ASP A 120 17.37 4.90 -16.47
CA ASP A 120 18.22 5.94 -15.90
C ASP A 120 19.43 5.39 -15.13
N HIS A 121 19.61 4.06 -15.07
CA HIS A 121 20.76 3.42 -14.44
C HIS A 121 22.07 3.82 -15.16
N PRO A 122 23.18 4.09 -14.45
CA PRO A 122 24.41 4.61 -15.08
C PRO A 122 25.00 3.68 -16.15
N ALA A 123 24.84 2.37 -15.97
CA ALA A 123 25.27 1.36 -16.95
C ALA A 123 24.47 1.42 -18.28
N ASN A 124 23.22 1.89 -18.24
CA ASN A 124 22.32 1.93 -19.39
C ASN A 124 22.38 3.28 -20.13
N ARG A 125 22.90 4.33 -19.48
CA ARG A 125 22.97 5.69 -20.03
C ARG A 125 23.93 5.83 -21.23
N LYS A 126 24.89 4.91 -21.41
CA LYS A 126 25.87 4.92 -22.53
C LYS A 126 25.33 4.40 -23.88
N GLN A 127 24.07 3.93 -23.95
CA GLN A 127 23.46 3.41 -25.18
C GLN A 127 22.45 4.38 -25.83
N ALA A 128 22.26 5.57 -25.26
CA ALA A 128 21.25 6.54 -25.70
C ALA A 128 21.83 7.81 -26.38
N ALA A 129 23.00 7.69 -27.03
CA ALA A 129 23.61 8.75 -27.84
C ALA A 129 23.55 8.39 -29.32
#